data_AF-A0A942NIK2-F1
#
_entry.id   AF-A0A942NIK2-F1
#
_cell.length_a   1.000
_cell.length_b   1.000
_cell.length_c   1.000
_cell.angle_alpha   90.00
_cell.angle_beta   90.00
_cell.angle_gamma   90.00
#
_symmetry.space_group_name_H-M   'P 1'
#
loop_
_entity.id
_entity.type
_entity.pdbx_description
1 polymer ?
#
loop_
_entity_poly.entity_id
_entity_poly.type
_entity_poly.pdbx_seq_one_letter_code
_entity_poly.pdbx_strand_id
1 'polypeptide(L)'
;MQRLRIQHVTEYRFLNAVTLYQHQLLLRPREGHDVRIESSKLTISPAYSIKWYRDVFDNSVAVVNFQQPANRLSIASEVVIQHYEPSPLNFSVEEYALNYPFVYKESERIDLAAYQQPLFLSDQPAVMAWLREIGLHARSMETLCLQEKLNQAIHGRFRYQMREEAGVQSPAQTLRMGSGSCRDYATLFMEACRCLGLASRFVSG
;
A
#
# COMPACT_ATOMS: atom_id res chain seq x y z
N MET A 1 5.46 5.22 23.55
CA MET A 1 6.37 5.85 22.57
C MET A 1 7.48 4.88 22.20
N GLN A 2 7.51 4.44 20.95
CA GLN A 2 8.58 3.63 20.36
C GLN A 2 9.44 4.52 19.45
N ARG A 3 10.75 4.37 19.52
CA ARG A 3 11.69 5.06 18.62
C ARG A 3 12.21 4.06 17.59
N LEU A 4 11.95 4.29 16.31
CA LEU A 4 12.32 3.40 15.23
C LEU A 4 13.34 4.07 14.32
N ARG A 5 14.41 3.35 13.97
CA ARG A 5 15.37 3.75 12.95
C ARG A 5 15.15 2.87 11.73
N ILE A 6 14.73 3.49 10.63
CA ILE A 6 14.44 2.84 9.36
C ILE A 6 15.57 3.18 8.40
N GLN A 7 16.17 2.14 7.80
CA GLN A 7 17.21 2.29 6.78
C GLN A 7 16.77 1.54 5.53
N HIS A 8 16.83 2.23 4.40
CA HIS A 8 16.52 1.67 3.09
C HIS A 8 17.66 2.02 2.13
N VAL A 9 18.19 1.01 1.43
CA VAL A 9 19.20 1.19 0.39
C VAL A 9 18.78 0.44 -0.85
N THR A 10 18.65 1.17 -1.96
CA THR A 10 18.49 0.60 -3.29
C THR A 10 19.75 0.89 -4.10
N GLU A 11 20.34 -0.15 -4.67
CA GLU A 11 21.52 -0.04 -5.53
C GLU A 11 21.31 -0.76 -6.85
N TYR A 12 21.57 -0.05 -7.95
CA TYR A 12 21.66 -0.64 -9.28
C TYR A 12 23.10 -0.56 -9.78
N ARG A 13 23.56 -1.64 -10.38
CA ARG A 13 24.86 -1.72 -11.06
C ARG A 13 24.61 -2.11 -12.52
N PHE A 14 25.10 -1.27 -13.42
CA PHE A 14 24.96 -1.45 -14.85
C PHE A 14 26.31 -1.85 -15.45
N LEU A 15 26.28 -2.73 -16.44
CA LEU A 15 27.50 -3.14 -17.15
C LEU A 15 28.17 -1.95 -17.86
N ASN A 16 27.37 -1.05 -18.42
CA ASN A 16 27.80 0.17 -19.10
C ASN A 16 27.14 1.39 -18.46
N ALA A 17 27.69 2.58 -18.70
CA ALA A 17 27.04 3.82 -18.28
C ALA A 17 25.68 3.97 -18.96
N VAL A 18 24.64 4.21 -18.16
CA VAL A 18 23.27 4.43 -18.64
C VAL A 18 22.81 5.84 -18.31
N THR A 19 21.89 6.36 -19.12
CA THR A 19 21.16 7.58 -18.80
C THR A 19 20.12 7.25 -17.74
N LEU A 20 20.20 7.93 -16.60
CA LEU A 20 19.21 7.82 -15.53
C LEU A 20 18.12 8.86 -15.76
N TYR A 21 16.89 8.40 -16.00
CA TYR A 21 15.73 9.28 -16.11
C TYR A 21 15.28 9.80 -14.74
N GLN A 22 14.32 10.71 -14.75
CA GLN A 22 13.71 11.24 -13.53
C GLN A 22 13.15 10.12 -12.65
N HIS A 23 13.42 10.19 -11.34
CA HIS A 23 12.87 9.26 -10.35
C HIS A 23 11.91 10.00 -9.41
N GLN A 24 10.88 9.28 -8.97
CA GLN A 24 10.00 9.71 -7.87
C GLN A 24 10.25 8.79 -6.67
N LEU A 25 10.65 9.37 -5.54
CA LEU A 25 10.99 8.64 -4.33
C LEU A 25 9.95 8.94 -3.24
N LEU A 26 9.33 7.88 -2.71
CA LEU A 26 8.43 7.92 -1.56
C LEU A 26 9.12 7.26 -0.36
N LEU A 27 10.21 7.87 0.10
CA LEU A 27 11.11 7.31 1.13
C LEU A 27 11.05 8.05 2.48
N ARG A 28 10.17 9.05 2.59
CA ARG A 28 9.93 9.82 3.80
C ARG A 28 8.51 9.52 4.30
N PRO A 29 8.35 8.96 5.52
CA PRO A 29 7.04 8.72 6.10
C PRO A 29 6.19 10.00 6.22
N ARG A 30 4.87 9.81 6.31
CA ARG A 30 3.95 10.90 6.67
C ARG A 30 4.03 11.14 8.17
N GLU A 31 4.02 12.42 8.55
CA GLU A 31 3.93 12.81 9.96
C GLU A 31 2.47 13.03 10.35
N GLY A 32 2.15 12.73 11.60
CA GLY A 32 0.83 12.83 12.16
C GLY A 32 0.89 13.00 13.68
N HIS A 33 -0.26 12.88 14.33
CA HIS A 33 -0.35 12.90 15.78
C HIS A 33 0.31 11.69 16.45
N ASP A 34 0.40 10.58 15.71
CA ASP A 34 0.91 9.26 16.09
C ASP A 34 2.34 9.01 15.62
N VAL A 35 2.82 9.70 14.58
CA VAL A 35 4.18 9.57 14.03
C VAL A 35 4.85 10.93 13.89
N ARG A 36 6.00 11.12 14.56
CA ARG A 36 6.88 12.28 14.38
C ARG A 36 8.21 11.86 13.78
N ILE A 37 8.71 12.60 12.78
CA ILE A 37 10.06 12.37 12.26
C ILE A 37 11.05 13.15 13.13
N GLU A 38 11.95 12.41 13.78
CA GLU A 38 13.06 12.98 14.56
C GLU A 38 14.20 13.41 13.63
N SER A 39 14.53 12.59 12.64
CA SER A 39 15.52 12.92 11.61
C SER A 39 15.25 12.16 10.30
N SER A 40 15.66 12.74 9.18
CA SER A 40 15.55 12.14 7.85
C SER A 40 16.75 12.54 7.01
N LYS A 41 17.47 11.56 6.47
CA LYS A 41 18.64 11.76 5.62
C LYS A 41 18.48 10.94 4.35
N LEU A 42 18.56 11.62 3.21
CA LEU A 42 18.54 11.01 1.88
C LEU A 42 19.89 11.24 1.21
N THR A 43 20.58 10.16 0.87
CA THR A 43 21.89 10.17 0.21
C THR A 43 21.76 9.49 -1.14
N ILE A 44 22.02 10.23 -2.22
CA ILE A 44 21.87 9.73 -3.60
C ILE A 44 23.18 9.92 -4.37
N SER A 45 23.50 8.97 -5.23
CA SER A 45 24.60 9.04 -6.21
C SER A 45 24.13 8.39 -7.52
N PRO A 46 24.42 8.96 -8.71
CA PRO A 46 25.37 10.04 -9.02
C PRO A 46 24.80 11.46 -8.76
N ALA A 47 25.51 12.50 -9.23
CA ALA A 47 25.10 13.91 -9.09
C ALA A 47 23.66 14.16 -9.59
N TYR A 48 22.88 14.88 -8.79
CA TYR A 48 21.45 15.04 -8.97
C TYR A 48 20.97 16.42 -8.52
N SER A 49 19.79 16.81 -9.00
CA SER A 49 18.96 17.84 -8.39
C SER A 49 17.68 17.19 -7.83
N ILE A 50 17.18 17.74 -6.72
CA ILE A 50 15.99 17.21 -6.04
C ILE A 50 14.98 18.31 -5.77
N LYS A 51 13.70 18.01 -6.01
CA LYS A 51 12.56 18.84 -5.62
C LYS A 51 11.59 18.02 -4.80
N TRP A 52 11.11 18.60 -3.70
CA TRP A 52 10.10 17.98 -2.85
C TRP A 52 8.74 18.64 -3.07
N TYR A 53 7.69 17.83 -3.06
CA TYR A 53 6.30 18.31 -3.01
C TYR A 53 5.41 17.29 -2.29
N ARG A 54 4.16 17.70 -2.01
CA ARG A 54 3.11 16.82 -1.51
C ARG A 54 2.13 16.52 -2.63
N ASP A 55 1.84 15.24 -2.86
CA ASP A 55 0.83 14.84 -3.85
C ASP A 55 -0.60 14.98 -3.28
N VAL A 56 -1.61 14.63 -4.08
CA VAL A 56 -3.02 14.71 -3.69
C VAL A 56 -3.39 13.78 -2.53
N PHE A 57 -2.55 12.79 -2.25
CA PHE A 57 -2.73 11.90 -1.12
C PHE A 57 -1.98 12.40 0.12
N ASP A 58 -1.25 13.51 0.04
CA ASP A 58 -0.35 14.04 1.07
C ASP A 58 0.89 13.16 1.33
N ASN A 59 1.35 12.44 0.30
CA ASN A 59 2.64 11.77 0.35
C ASN A 59 3.78 12.77 0.13
N SER A 60 4.91 12.58 0.83
CA SER A 60 6.13 13.36 0.60
C SER A 60 6.91 12.77 -0.58
N VAL A 61 6.81 13.41 -1.74
CA VAL A 61 7.42 12.94 -2.99
C VAL A 61 8.69 13.73 -3.29
N ALA A 62 9.80 13.01 -3.42
CA ALA A 62 11.06 13.55 -3.91
C ALA A 62 11.22 13.26 -5.41
N VAL A 63 11.25 14.30 -6.23
CA VAL A 63 11.56 14.21 -7.66
C VAL A 63 13.06 14.43 -7.85
N VAL A 64 13.75 13.43 -8.35
CA VAL A 64 15.20 13.42 -8.54
C VAL A 64 15.52 13.40 -10.03
N ASN A 65 16.28 14.39 -10.49
CA ASN A 65 16.82 14.45 -11.85
C ASN A 65 18.32 14.25 -11.80
N PHE A 66 18.83 13.28 -12.56
CA PHE A 66 20.25 12.99 -12.62
C PHE A 66 20.94 13.84 -13.68
N GLN A 67 22.15 14.31 -13.37
CA GLN A 67 22.87 15.28 -14.20
C GLN A 67 23.89 14.62 -15.14
N GLN A 68 24.15 13.33 -14.96
CA GLN A 68 25.15 12.59 -15.72
C GLN A 68 24.77 11.11 -15.86
N PRO A 69 25.21 10.43 -16.94
CA PRO A 69 25.17 8.98 -17.03
C PRO A 69 25.99 8.33 -15.92
N ALA A 70 25.60 7.12 -15.51
CA ALA A 70 26.35 6.36 -14.51
C ALA A 70 26.23 4.86 -14.74
N ASN A 71 27.25 4.13 -14.29
CA ASN A 71 27.23 2.67 -14.19
C ASN A 71 26.74 2.18 -12.81
N ARG A 72 26.50 3.10 -11.86
CA ARG A 72 25.97 2.81 -10.54
C ARG A 72 24.97 3.89 -10.12
N LEU A 73 23.80 3.46 -9.66
CA LEU A 73 22.82 4.30 -8.96
C LEU A 73 22.70 3.79 -7.53
N SER A 74 22.85 4.67 -6.55
CA SER A 74 22.66 4.37 -5.13
C SER A 74 21.70 5.39 -4.53
N ILE A 75 20.64 4.90 -3.90
CA ILE A 75 19.65 5.69 -3.17
C ILE A 75 19.57 5.12 -1.76
N ALA A 76 20.02 5.87 -0.76
CA ALA A 76 20.01 5.47 0.63
C ALA A 76 19.18 6.47 1.45
N SER A 77 18.13 5.97 2.12
CA SER A 77 17.31 6.73 3.06
C SER A 77 17.54 6.22 4.47
N GLU A 78 17.74 7.13 5.42
CA GLU A 78 17.71 6.85 6.84
C GLU A 78 16.71 7.79 7.50
N VAL A 79 15.74 7.23 8.21
CA VAL A 79 14.72 7.98 8.93
C VAL A 79 14.65 7.48 10.36
N VAL A 80 14.68 8.40 11.33
CA VAL A 80 14.36 8.11 12.72
C VAL A 80 12.99 8.69 13.02
N ILE A 81 12.08 7.85 13.49
CA ILE A 81 10.73 8.26 13.89
C ILE A 81 10.44 7.96 15.36
N GLN A 82 9.55 8.75 15.93
CA GLN A 82 8.90 8.50 17.21
C GLN A 82 7.45 8.13 16.92
N HIS A 83 7.08 6.89 17.27
CA HIS A 83 5.75 6.34 17.11
C HIS A 83 5.06 6.32 18.48
N TYR A 84 3.92 6.99 18.60
CA TYR A 84 3.25 7.22 19.87
C TYR A 84 2.11 6.23 20.13
N GLU A 85 1.56 5.58 19.10
CA GLU A 85 0.46 4.60 19.23
C GLU A 85 0.97 3.28 19.85
N PRO A 86 0.56 2.93 21.09
CA PRO A 86 1.00 1.71 21.74
C PRO A 86 0.19 0.47 21.32
N SER A 87 -1.02 0.63 20.76
CA SER A 87 -1.93 -0.47 20.48
C SER A 87 -2.75 -0.24 19.20
N PRO A 88 -2.17 -0.46 18.01
CA PRO A 88 -2.77 -0.09 16.73
C PRO A 88 -4.08 -0.83 16.39
N LEU A 89 -4.40 -1.93 17.09
CA LEU A 89 -5.65 -2.68 16.94
C LEU A 89 -6.73 -2.31 17.96
N ASN A 90 -6.45 -1.35 18.86
CA ASN A 90 -7.43 -0.87 19.84
C ASN A 90 -8.10 0.41 19.31
N PHE A 91 -8.99 0.25 18.34
CA PHE A 91 -9.77 1.34 17.76
C PHE A 91 -11.27 1.06 17.91
N SER A 92 -12.06 2.14 17.94
CA SER A 92 -13.52 2.03 17.93
C SER A 92 -14.04 2.06 16.51
N VAL A 93 -14.90 1.12 16.16
CA VAL A 93 -15.68 1.17 14.93
C VAL A 93 -16.97 1.95 15.20
N GLU A 94 -17.34 2.84 14.29
CA GLU A 94 -18.58 3.61 14.37
C GLU A 94 -19.80 2.67 14.37
N GLU A 95 -20.84 3.01 15.14
CA GLU A 95 -22.02 2.15 15.35
C GLU A 95 -22.67 1.71 14.03
N TYR A 96 -22.79 2.64 13.07
CA TYR A 96 -23.39 2.36 11.76
C TYR A 96 -22.60 1.34 10.93
N ALA A 97 -21.31 1.17 11.21
CA ALA A 97 -20.39 0.31 10.46
C ALA A 97 -19.98 -0.95 11.24
N LEU A 98 -20.52 -1.17 12.45
CA LEU A 98 -20.18 -2.33 13.28
C LEU A 98 -20.44 -3.66 12.56
N ASN A 99 -21.56 -3.75 11.83
CA ASN A 99 -21.96 -4.96 11.13
C ASN A 99 -22.05 -4.71 9.62
N TYR A 100 -21.45 -5.62 8.84
CA TYR A 100 -21.63 -5.71 7.41
C TYR A 100 -22.98 -6.39 7.07
N PRO A 101 -23.69 -5.99 6.01
CA PRO A 101 -23.44 -4.79 5.20
C PRO A 101 -23.93 -3.51 5.90
N PHE A 102 -23.22 -2.41 5.64
CA PHE A 102 -23.62 -1.07 6.07
C PHE A 102 -23.50 -0.08 4.91
N VAL A 103 -23.98 1.15 5.12
CA VAL A 103 -23.85 2.24 4.18
C VAL A 103 -23.12 3.41 4.84
N TYR A 104 -22.13 3.98 4.15
CA TYR A 104 -21.41 5.17 4.63
C TYR A 104 -22.34 6.38 4.78
N LYS A 105 -21.99 7.26 5.73
CA LYS A 105 -22.69 8.53 5.96
C LYS A 105 -22.68 9.35 4.67
N GLU A 106 -23.78 10.04 4.37
CA GLU A 106 -23.92 10.83 3.13
C GLU A 106 -22.78 11.83 2.94
N SER A 107 -22.35 12.46 4.03
CA SER A 107 -21.24 13.43 4.06
C SER A 107 -19.89 12.83 3.65
N GLU A 108 -19.69 11.52 3.77
CA GLU A 108 -18.43 10.84 3.48
C GLU A 108 -18.42 10.21 2.08
N ARG A 109 -19.59 10.05 1.44
CA ARG A 109 -19.72 9.29 0.19
C ARG A 109 -18.91 9.87 -0.95
N ILE A 110 -18.87 11.20 -1.08
CA ILE A 110 -18.13 11.88 -2.15
C ILE A 110 -16.63 11.58 -2.03
N ASP A 111 -16.07 11.70 -0.81
CA ASP A 111 -14.66 11.46 -0.55
C ASP A 111 -14.29 9.98 -0.64
N LEU A 112 -15.19 9.10 -0.22
CA LEU A 112 -14.98 7.65 -0.21
C LEU A 112 -15.24 6.97 -1.56
N ALA A 113 -15.93 7.63 -2.50
CA ALA A 113 -16.29 7.04 -3.79
C ALA A 113 -15.08 6.45 -4.53
N ALA A 114 -13.97 7.20 -4.58
CA ALA A 114 -12.72 6.76 -5.20
C ALA A 114 -12.08 5.55 -4.51
N TYR A 115 -12.36 5.33 -3.22
CA TYR A 115 -11.85 4.21 -2.44
C TYR A 115 -12.76 2.98 -2.48
N GLN A 116 -14.04 3.16 -2.83
CA GLN A 116 -15.02 2.07 -3.00
C GLN A 116 -15.04 1.51 -4.43
N GLN A 117 -14.64 2.28 -5.45
CA GLN A 117 -14.68 1.85 -6.83
C GLN A 117 -13.61 0.78 -7.14
N PRO A 118 -13.98 -0.41 -7.63
CA PRO A 118 -13.00 -1.42 -8.06
C PRO A 118 -12.18 -0.92 -9.25
N LEU A 119 -10.87 -1.17 -9.22
CA LEU A 119 -9.94 -0.76 -10.29
C LEU A 119 -9.81 -1.85 -11.37
N PHE A 120 -10.00 -3.12 -11.02
CA PHE A 120 -9.89 -4.24 -11.95
C PHE A 120 -11.28 -4.76 -12.33
N LEU A 121 -12.03 -3.96 -13.10
CA LEU A 121 -13.42 -4.25 -13.46
C LEU A 121 -13.61 -5.64 -14.11
N SER A 122 -12.68 -6.06 -14.97
CA SER A 122 -12.70 -7.39 -15.62
C SER A 122 -12.53 -8.55 -14.64
N ASP A 123 -11.95 -8.30 -13.48
CA ASP A 123 -11.58 -9.33 -12.50
C ASP A 123 -12.65 -9.50 -11.43
N GLN A 124 -13.62 -8.57 -11.32
CA GLN A 124 -14.70 -8.64 -10.34
C GLN A 124 -15.44 -9.99 -10.33
N PRO A 125 -15.78 -10.62 -11.47
CA PRO A 125 -16.44 -11.93 -11.43
C PRO A 125 -15.59 -13.01 -10.72
N ALA A 126 -14.27 -12.99 -10.92
CA ALA A 126 -13.35 -13.93 -10.27
C ALA A 126 -13.22 -13.64 -8.77
N VAL A 127 -13.09 -12.37 -8.39
CA VAL A 127 -13.04 -11.94 -6.98
C VAL A 127 -14.34 -12.29 -6.25
N MET A 128 -15.50 -12.04 -6.87
CA MET A 128 -16.81 -12.39 -6.30
C MET A 128 -17.02 -13.89 -6.18
N ALA A 129 -16.56 -14.68 -7.16
CA ALA A 129 -16.60 -16.13 -7.06
C ALA A 129 -15.76 -16.64 -5.89
N TRP A 130 -14.55 -16.10 -5.72
CA TRP A 130 -13.68 -16.43 -4.59
C TRP A 130 -14.28 -16.00 -3.25
N LEU A 131 -14.85 -14.80 -3.14
CA LEU A 131 -15.55 -14.33 -1.94
C LEU A 131 -16.71 -15.24 -1.52
N ARG A 132 -17.45 -15.81 -2.49
CA ARG A 132 -18.49 -16.81 -2.23
C ARG A 132 -17.89 -18.13 -1.75
N GLU A 133 -16.80 -18.59 -2.36
CA GLU A 133 -16.10 -19.82 -1.99
C GLU A 133 -15.59 -19.77 -0.54
N ILE A 134 -15.05 -18.61 -0.10
CA ILE A 134 -14.59 -18.41 1.28
C ILE A 134 -15.72 -18.02 2.25
N GLY A 135 -16.97 -17.95 1.78
CA GLY A 135 -18.15 -17.71 2.62
C GLY A 135 -18.26 -16.29 3.19
N LEU A 136 -17.67 -15.30 2.52
CA LEU A 136 -17.68 -13.88 2.94
C LEU A 136 -18.66 -13.01 2.14
N HIS A 137 -19.28 -13.55 1.09
CA HIS A 137 -20.30 -12.85 0.32
C HIS A 137 -21.71 -13.00 0.93
N ALA A 138 -22.48 -11.91 0.97
CA ALA A 138 -23.90 -11.87 1.37
C ALA A 138 -24.21 -12.43 2.77
N ARG A 139 -23.24 -12.41 3.69
CA ARG A 139 -23.41 -12.85 5.06
C ARG A 139 -23.23 -11.68 6.01
N SER A 140 -24.22 -11.44 6.87
CA SER A 140 -24.07 -10.43 7.91
C SER A 140 -23.12 -10.94 8.99
N MET A 141 -22.16 -10.09 9.36
CA MET A 141 -21.22 -10.29 10.45
C MET A 141 -20.58 -8.97 10.84
N GLU A 142 -19.89 -8.96 11.97
CA GLU A 142 -19.07 -7.81 12.38
C GLU A 142 -18.05 -7.46 11.27
N THR A 143 -17.95 -6.17 10.94
CA THR A 143 -17.12 -5.68 9.84
C THR A 143 -15.64 -5.99 10.04
N LEU A 144 -15.14 -5.89 11.28
CA LEU A 144 -13.75 -6.23 11.60
C LEU A 144 -13.51 -7.74 11.41
N CYS A 145 -14.39 -8.58 11.94
CA CYS A 145 -14.34 -10.04 11.75
C CYS A 145 -14.33 -10.43 10.26
N LEU A 146 -15.07 -9.72 9.40
CA LEU A 146 -15.04 -9.92 7.96
C LEU A 146 -13.67 -9.60 7.36
N GLN A 147 -13.07 -8.46 7.72
CA GLN A 147 -11.74 -8.06 7.23
C GLN A 147 -10.64 -9.00 7.72
N GLU A 148 -10.73 -9.45 8.98
CA GLU A 148 -9.82 -10.44 9.55
C GLU A 148 -9.89 -11.77 8.80
N LYS A 149 -11.10 -12.28 8.55
CA LYS A 149 -11.29 -13.52 7.77
C LYS A 149 -10.77 -13.39 6.34
N LEU A 150 -10.97 -12.24 5.71
CA LEU A 150 -10.42 -11.96 4.38
C LEU A 150 -8.89 -12.00 4.41
N ASN A 151 -8.27 -11.33 5.38
CA ASN A 151 -6.82 -11.31 5.56
C ASN A 151 -6.28 -12.72 5.83
N GLN A 152 -6.92 -13.49 6.72
CA GLN A 152 -6.56 -14.87 7.02
C GLN A 152 -6.72 -15.79 5.80
N ALA A 153 -7.75 -15.59 4.97
CA ALA A 153 -7.93 -16.36 3.74
C ALA A 153 -6.80 -16.12 2.73
N ILE A 154 -6.32 -14.88 2.59
CA ILE A 154 -5.17 -14.56 1.75
C ILE A 154 -3.88 -15.14 2.36
N HIS A 155 -3.65 -14.94 3.65
CA HIS A 155 -2.45 -15.45 4.31
C HIS A 155 -2.37 -16.99 4.30
N GLY A 156 -3.49 -17.68 4.50
CA GLY A 156 -3.53 -19.14 4.64
C GLY A 156 -3.58 -19.93 3.33
N ARG A 157 -3.97 -19.30 2.21
CA ARG A 157 -4.19 -20.01 0.93
C ARG A 157 -3.14 -19.72 -0.15
N PHE A 158 -2.39 -18.62 -0.03
CA PHE A 158 -1.49 -18.15 -1.08
C PHE A 158 -0.03 -18.30 -0.67
N ARG A 159 0.83 -18.73 -1.60
CA ARG A 159 2.27 -18.83 -1.40
C ARG A 159 2.97 -17.51 -1.67
N TYR A 160 3.75 -17.03 -0.72
CA TYR A 160 4.52 -15.80 -0.91
C TYR A 160 5.60 -16.00 -1.98
N GLN A 161 5.67 -15.06 -2.93
CA GLN A 161 6.69 -15.03 -3.97
C GLN A 161 7.18 -13.59 -4.19
N MET A 162 8.48 -13.38 -3.99
CA MET A 162 9.13 -12.11 -4.28
C MET A 162 9.16 -11.88 -5.80
N ARG A 163 8.97 -10.62 -6.21
CA ARG A 163 8.86 -10.21 -7.60
C ARG A 163 9.56 -8.88 -7.83
N GLU A 164 10.34 -8.81 -8.90
CA GLU A 164 11.10 -7.63 -9.30
C GLU A 164 10.35 -6.78 -10.35
N GLU A 165 9.32 -7.33 -11.00
CA GLU A 165 8.61 -6.60 -12.06
C GLU A 165 7.88 -5.37 -11.51
N ALA A 166 7.71 -4.33 -12.33
CA ALA A 166 6.90 -3.18 -11.94
C ALA A 166 5.41 -3.53 -11.87
N GLY A 167 4.67 -2.81 -11.02
CA GLY A 167 3.22 -2.96 -10.88
C GLY A 167 2.80 -4.12 -9.97
N VAL A 168 1.52 -4.50 -10.07
CA VAL A 168 0.89 -5.56 -9.27
C VAL A 168 0.32 -6.63 -10.19
N GLN A 169 0.22 -7.87 -9.72
CA GLN A 169 -0.67 -8.86 -10.31
C GLN A 169 -2.11 -8.37 -10.19
N SER A 170 -2.90 -8.60 -11.22
CA SER A 170 -4.34 -8.39 -11.13
C SER A 170 -4.95 -9.35 -10.11
N PRO A 171 -6.07 -9.01 -9.44
CA PRO A 171 -6.72 -9.91 -8.49
C PRO A 171 -6.99 -11.29 -9.07
N ALA A 172 -7.48 -11.38 -10.31
CA ALA A 172 -7.73 -12.66 -10.96
C ALA A 172 -6.42 -13.43 -11.25
N GLN A 173 -5.31 -12.74 -11.54
CA GLN A 173 -4.00 -13.38 -11.68
C GLN A 173 -3.54 -13.98 -10.34
N THR A 174 -3.60 -13.20 -9.25
CA THR A 174 -3.23 -13.66 -7.90
C THR A 174 -4.06 -14.89 -7.50
N LEU A 175 -5.38 -14.84 -7.72
CA LEU A 175 -6.31 -15.96 -7.48
C LEU A 175 -5.93 -17.21 -8.28
N ARG A 176 -5.65 -17.07 -9.58
CA ARG A 176 -5.27 -18.21 -10.44
C ARG A 176 -3.91 -18.81 -10.09
N MET A 177 -2.92 -17.96 -9.79
CA MET A 177 -1.56 -18.42 -9.49
C MET A 177 -1.47 -19.06 -8.10
N GLY A 178 -2.32 -18.64 -7.16
CA GLY A 178 -2.19 -19.05 -5.77
C GLY A 178 -0.88 -18.56 -5.13
N SER A 179 -0.24 -17.55 -5.72
CA SER A 179 1.00 -16.95 -5.23
C SER A 179 1.07 -15.47 -5.60
N GLY A 180 1.90 -14.72 -4.88
CA GLY A 180 2.07 -13.29 -5.09
C GLY A 180 3.02 -12.66 -4.06
N SER A 181 3.40 -11.42 -4.31
CA SER A 181 4.17 -10.58 -3.38
C SER A 181 3.23 -9.81 -2.45
N CYS A 182 3.77 -9.10 -1.44
CA CYS A 182 2.98 -8.31 -0.49
C CYS A 182 2.03 -7.31 -1.17
N ARG A 183 2.48 -6.67 -2.25
CA ARG A 183 1.67 -5.72 -3.04
C ARG A 183 0.53 -6.40 -3.80
N ASP A 184 0.73 -7.65 -4.27
CA ASP A 184 -0.29 -8.41 -4.98
C ASP A 184 -1.42 -8.83 -4.03
N TYR A 185 -1.06 -9.17 -2.79
CA TYR A 185 -2.00 -9.49 -1.71
C TYR A 185 -2.78 -8.27 -1.25
N ALA A 186 -2.11 -7.13 -1.07
CA ALA A 186 -2.78 -5.88 -0.75
C ALA A 186 -3.78 -5.48 -1.85
N THR A 187 -3.42 -5.63 -3.13
CA THR A 187 -4.35 -5.39 -4.25
C THR A 187 -5.54 -6.33 -4.24
N LEU A 188 -5.34 -7.63 -4.03
CA LEU A 188 -6.44 -8.60 -3.93
C LEU A 188 -7.37 -8.27 -2.74
N PHE A 189 -6.81 -7.95 -1.57
CA PHE A 189 -7.57 -7.57 -0.39
C PHE A 189 -8.43 -6.33 -0.65
N MET A 190 -7.85 -5.28 -1.22
CA MET A 190 -8.57 -4.05 -1.55
C MET A 190 -9.70 -4.27 -2.55
N GLU A 191 -9.46 -5.02 -3.62
CA GLU A 191 -10.48 -5.28 -4.63
C GLU A 191 -11.60 -6.18 -4.08
N ALA A 192 -11.28 -7.10 -3.17
CA ALA A 192 -12.28 -7.86 -2.43
C ALA A 192 -13.12 -6.96 -1.51
N CYS A 193 -12.50 -6.04 -0.75
CA CYS A 193 -13.22 -5.03 0.03
C CYS A 193 -14.16 -4.20 -0.86
N ARG A 194 -13.68 -3.72 -2.01
CA ARG A 194 -14.47 -2.90 -2.95
C ARG A 194 -15.63 -3.66 -3.56
N CYS A 195 -15.44 -4.95 -3.89
CA CYS A 195 -16.53 -5.84 -4.32
C CYS A 195 -17.60 -6.01 -3.23
N LEU A 196 -17.23 -5.90 -1.96
CA LEU A 196 -18.15 -5.91 -0.82
C LEU A 196 -18.72 -4.51 -0.51
N GLY A 197 -18.31 -3.45 -1.22
CA GLY A 197 -18.73 -2.08 -0.98
C GLY A 197 -17.96 -1.34 0.12
N LEU A 198 -16.85 -1.91 0.61
CA LEU A 198 -15.99 -1.31 1.62
C LEU A 198 -14.91 -0.44 0.97
N ALA A 199 -14.80 0.81 1.42
CA ALA A 199 -13.75 1.72 0.98
C ALA A 199 -12.38 1.18 1.43
N SER A 200 -11.42 1.15 0.50
CA SER A 200 -10.06 0.69 0.78
C SER A 200 -9.01 1.47 0.00
N ARG A 201 -7.82 1.60 0.60
CA ARG A 201 -6.67 2.30 0.02
C ARG A 201 -5.39 1.49 0.18
N PHE A 202 -4.46 1.69 -0.73
CA PHE A 202 -3.15 1.06 -0.69
C PHE A 202 -2.22 1.84 0.23
N VAL A 203 -1.47 1.14 1.07
CA VAL A 203 -0.49 1.73 1.98
C VAL A 203 0.84 1.03 1.81
N SER A 204 1.93 1.80 1.82
CA SER A 204 3.30 1.31 1.84
C SER A 204 4.06 1.96 2.99
N GLY A 205 4.91 1.20 3.68
CA GLY A 205 5.71 1.67 4.80
C GLY A 205 6.63 0.58 5.33
#